data_AF-A0A7N2MHW6-F1
#
_entry.id   AF-A0A7N2MHW6-F1
#
_cell.length_a   1.000
_cell.length_b   1.000
_cell.length_c   1.000
_cell.angle_alpha   90.00
_cell.angle_beta   90.00
_cell.angle_gamma   90.00
#
_symmetry.space_group_name_H-M   'P 1'
#
loop_
_entity.id
_entity.type
_entity.pdbx_description
1 polymer ?
#
loop_
_entity_poly.entity_id
_entity_poly.type
_entity_poly.pdbx_seq_one_letter_code
_entity_poly.pdbx_strand_id
1 'polypeptide(L)'
;MKSGSNKKKLNKRSNLKPQSPTSPMDSSCPKIRPSSSSSRYGSVCLIVSGVLTLSSIILLGLTSEIWDTYKSPQDDPFPRIYTIEVLNEFPHDPDAFTQGLLYAGNDTLYESTGLLKKICVIHRFGKITYLLLLFQSSVRKVALQTGKVEVLQKMDDSYFGEGLTLLDE
;
A
#
# COMPACT_ATOMS: atom_id res chain seq x y z
N MET A 1 -66.98 24.51 0.91
CA MET A 1 -67.57 23.42 0.12
C MET A 1 -66.51 22.37 -0.18
N LYS A 2 -66.91 21.09 -0.10
CA LYS A 2 -66.29 19.83 -0.57
C LYS A 2 -65.31 19.97 -1.75
N SER A 3 -64.34 19.10 -2.03
CA SER A 3 -63.90 17.80 -1.50
C SER A 3 -62.80 17.27 -2.42
N GLY A 4 -61.72 16.68 -1.86
CA GLY A 4 -61.04 15.45 -2.33
C GLY A 4 -60.29 15.47 -3.68
N SER A 5 -59.42 14.50 -3.99
CA SER A 5 -58.83 13.37 -3.26
C SER A 5 -57.86 12.67 -4.25
N ASN A 6 -56.63 12.32 -3.88
CA ASN A 6 -56.05 10.94 -3.82
C ASN A 6 -54.64 10.99 -4.47
N LYS A 7 -53.59 10.21 -4.12
CA LYS A 7 -53.27 9.16 -3.15
C LYS A 7 -51.71 9.03 -3.21
N LYS A 8 -50.96 9.06 -2.09
CA LYS A 8 -50.56 7.94 -1.19
C LYS A 8 -49.66 6.89 -1.90
N LYS A 9 -48.60 6.30 -1.31
CA LYS A 9 -48.03 6.34 0.07
C LYS A 9 -46.69 5.59 0.07
N LEU A 10 -45.71 6.09 0.84
CA LEU A 10 -44.62 5.32 1.45
C LEU A 10 -45.20 4.35 2.52
N ASN A 11 -44.59 3.19 2.77
CA ASN A 11 -44.89 2.48 4.02
C ASN A 11 -43.72 1.66 4.60
N LYS A 12 -43.60 1.78 5.92
CA LYS A 12 -42.57 1.22 6.81
C LYS A 12 -43.27 0.26 7.79
N ARG A 13 -42.68 -0.94 7.95
CA ARG A 13 -42.58 -1.85 9.13
C ARG A 13 -43.74 -1.98 10.14
N SER A 14 -44.16 -3.21 10.43
CA SER A 14 -44.37 -3.72 11.81
C SER A 14 -44.58 -5.25 11.88
N ASN A 15 -44.11 -5.83 13.00
CA ASN A 15 -44.22 -7.23 13.47
C ASN A 15 -45.67 -7.73 13.65
N LEU A 16 -45.87 -9.06 13.67
CA LEU A 16 -46.52 -9.86 14.75
C LEU A 16 -46.74 -11.34 14.30
N LYS A 17 -46.34 -12.29 15.17
CA LYS A 17 -46.79 -13.71 15.29
C LYS A 17 -48.17 -13.68 16.04
N PRO A 18 -49.07 -14.70 16.14
CA PRO A 18 -48.76 -16.13 16.29
C PRO A 18 -49.80 -17.24 15.92
N GLN A 19 -49.33 -18.49 16.14
CA GLN A 19 -50.03 -19.72 16.60
C GLN A 19 -50.79 -20.66 15.63
N SER A 20 -50.52 -21.96 15.87
CA SER A 20 -50.96 -23.24 15.28
C SER A 20 -52.37 -23.68 15.75
N PRO A 21 -53.02 -24.74 15.19
CA PRO A 21 -52.79 -26.13 15.66
C PRO A 21 -53.06 -27.31 14.67
N THR A 22 -52.55 -28.50 15.06
CA THR A 22 -53.08 -29.90 14.91
C THR A 22 -53.12 -30.68 13.56
N SER A 23 -52.19 -31.67 13.41
CA SER A 23 -52.30 -33.15 13.17
C SER A 23 -53.31 -33.80 12.17
N PRO A 24 -53.21 -35.12 11.79
CA PRO A 24 -52.07 -36.04 11.48
C PRO A 24 -52.31 -37.03 10.26
N MET A 25 -51.38 -37.99 10.06
CA MET A 25 -51.45 -39.30 9.33
C MET A 25 -51.56 -39.28 7.78
N ASP A 26 -51.14 -40.27 6.97
CA ASP A 26 -50.19 -41.42 6.93
C ASP A 26 -50.33 -41.99 5.47
N SER A 27 -49.49 -42.96 5.06
CA SER A 27 -49.64 -43.95 3.97
C SER A 27 -48.77 -43.84 2.69
N SER A 28 -47.66 -44.58 2.75
CA SER A 28 -47.17 -45.61 1.80
C SER A 28 -47.42 -45.55 0.27
N CYS A 29 -46.35 -45.69 -0.53
CA CYS A 29 -46.33 -46.50 -1.77
C CYS A 29 -44.91 -46.87 -2.28
N PRO A 30 -44.74 -47.91 -3.14
CA PRO A 30 -43.54 -48.77 -3.19
C PRO A 30 -42.53 -48.56 -4.35
N LYS A 31 -41.45 -49.33 -4.21
CA LYS A 31 -40.14 -49.39 -4.90
C LYS A 31 -40.11 -49.45 -6.44
N ILE A 32 -39.15 -48.73 -7.01
CA ILE A 32 -38.55 -48.97 -8.34
C ILE A 32 -37.04 -49.23 -8.13
N ARG A 33 -36.50 -50.36 -8.62
CA ARG A 33 -35.06 -50.62 -8.66
C ARG A 33 -34.48 -50.06 -9.96
N PRO A 34 -33.41 -49.25 -9.95
CA PRO A 34 -32.73 -48.86 -11.17
C PRO A 34 -31.59 -49.84 -11.52
N SER A 35 -31.44 -50.04 -12.82
CA SER A 35 -30.40 -50.81 -13.50
C SER A 35 -29.04 -50.10 -13.49
N SER A 36 -27.99 -50.90 -13.59
CA SER A 36 -26.58 -50.58 -13.42
C SER A 36 -25.97 -49.76 -14.57
N SER A 37 -25.47 -48.55 -14.26
CA SER A 37 -24.46 -47.85 -15.08
C SER A 37 -23.45 -47.03 -14.26
N SER A 38 -23.15 -47.42 -13.00
CA SER A 38 -22.26 -46.64 -12.12
C SER A 38 -20.75 -46.87 -12.34
N SER A 39 -20.36 -47.86 -13.14
CA SER A 39 -18.96 -48.34 -13.17
C SER A 39 -17.97 -47.42 -13.91
N ARG A 40 -18.37 -46.76 -15.00
CA ARG A 40 -17.43 -45.95 -15.82
C ARG A 40 -17.10 -44.59 -15.21
N TYR A 41 -18.06 -43.94 -14.53
CA TYR A 41 -17.85 -42.66 -13.87
C TYR A 41 -17.05 -42.80 -12.56
N GLY A 42 -17.20 -43.92 -11.85
CA GLY A 42 -16.42 -44.22 -10.65
C GLY A 42 -14.92 -44.32 -10.95
N SER A 43 -14.54 -45.05 -12.01
CA SER A 43 -13.14 -45.20 -12.39
C SER A 43 -12.49 -43.89 -12.84
N VAL A 44 -13.21 -43.02 -13.56
CA VAL A 44 -12.71 -41.70 -13.97
C VAL A 44 -12.52 -40.78 -12.74
N CYS A 45 -13.45 -40.78 -11.79
CA CYS A 45 -13.29 -40.03 -10.54
C CYS A 45 -12.09 -40.51 -9.71
N LEU A 46 -11.82 -41.81 -9.67
CA LEU A 46 -10.66 -42.36 -8.95
C LEU A 46 -9.35 -41.95 -9.62
N ILE A 47 -9.29 -41.94 -10.95
CA ILE A 47 -8.10 -41.50 -11.71
C ILE A 47 -7.86 -39.99 -11.50
N VAL A 48 -8.90 -39.17 -11.63
CA VAL A 48 -8.78 -37.71 -11.42
C VAL A 48 -8.37 -37.40 -9.98
N SER A 49 -8.97 -38.08 -9.00
CA SER A 49 -8.59 -37.95 -7.59
C SER A 49 -7.13 -38.37 -7.37
N GLY A 50 -6.69 -39.48 -7.96
CA GLY A 50 -5.29 -39.94 -7.89
C GLY A 50 -4.29 -38.96 -8.52
N VAL A 51 -4.64 -38.33 -9.64
CA VAL A 51 -3.80 -37.31 -10.28
C VAL A 51 -3.73 -36.05 -9.41
N LEU A 52 -4.84 -35.62 -8.81
CA LEU A 52 -4.86 -34.45 -7.93
C LEU A 52 -4.09 -34.69 -6.63
N THR A 53 -4.20 -35.88 -6.04
CA THR A 53 -3.42 -36.22 -4.84
C THR A 53 -1.94 -36.32 -5.15
N LEU A 54 -1.55 -36.94 -6.27
CA LEU A 54 -0.16 -37.01 -6.70
C LEU A 54 0.41 -35.63 -7.01
N SER A 55 -0.33 -34.77 -7.71
CA SER A 55 0.07 -33.38 -7.96
C SER A 55 0.24 -32.58 -6.67
N SER A 56 -0.62 -32.80 -5.68
CA SER A 56 -0.52 -32.13 -4.37
C SER A 56 0.70 -32.61 -3.59
N ILE A 57 1.00 -33.92 -3.63
CA ILE A 57 2.20 -34.50 -2.99
C ILE A 57 3.46 -33.97 -3.66
N ILE A 58 3.50 -33.88 -4.99
CA ILE A 58 4.63 -33.31 -5.73
C ILE A 58 4.80 -31.83 -5.37
N LEU A 59 3.71 -31.05 -5.33
CA LEU A 59 3.76 -29.65 -4.94
C LEU A 59 4.30 -29.48 -3.51
N LEU A 60 3.86 -30.32 -2.58
CA LEU A 60 4.35 -30.33 -1.20
C LEU A 60 5.84 -30.75 -1.11
N GLY A 61 6.27 -31.75 -1.88
CA GLY A 61 7.67 -32.19 -1.91
C GLY A 61 8.62 -31.15 -2.52
N LEU A 62 8.18 -30.43 -3.54
CA LEU A 62 8.94 -29.29 -4.09
C LEU A 62 9.01 -28.13 -3.09
N THR A 63 7.97 -27.92 -2.26
CA THR A 63 8.01 -26.86 -1.23
C THR A 63 8.96 -27.19 -0.08
N SER A 64 9.18 -28.47 0.26
CA SER A 64 10.11 -28.85 1.33
C SER A 64 11.58 -28.62 0.97
N GLU A 65 11.97 -28.90 -0.27
CA GLU A 65 13.34 -28.65 -0.78
C GLU A 65 13.67 -27.14 -0.76
N ILE A 66 12.66 -26.30 -1.05
CA ILE A 66 12.79 -24.84 -1.00
C ILE A 66 12.91 -24.36 0.45
N TRP A 67 12.17 -24.96 1.39
CA TRP A 67 12.18 -24.55 2.80
C TRP A 67 13.56 -24.72 3.48
N ASP A 68 14.29 -25.79 3.17
CA ASP A 68 15.63 -25.99 3.73
C ASP A 68 16.67 -25.05 3.12
N THR A 69 16.46 -24.59 1.88
CA THR A 69 17.30 -23.54 1.26
C THR A 69 17.05 -22.15 1.87
N TYR A 70 15.86 -21.89 2.44
CA TYR A 70 15.53 -20.65 3.14
C TYR A 70 15.99 -20.60 4.60
N LYS A 71 16.43 -21.72 5.19
CA LYS A 71 17.21 -21.70 6.43
C LYS A 71 18.63 -21.23 6.12
N SER A 72 18.76 -19.93 5.82
CA SER A 72 20.05 -19.26 5.82
C SER A 72 20.73 -19.47 7.18
N PRO A 73 21.97 -19.98 7.24
CA PRO A 73 22.72 -20.06 8.48
C PRO A 73 23.26 -18.67 8.82
N GLN A 74 22.90 -18.16 10.01
CA GLN A 74 23.36 -16.90 10.63
C GLN A 74 22.55 -15.63 10.30
N ASP A 75 21.27 -15.59 10.67
CA ASP A 75 20.64 -14.30 10.99
C ASP A 75 19.91 -14.42 12.34
N ASP A 76 20.22 -13.50 13.24
CA ASP A 76 19.43 -13.27 14.45
C ASP A 76 17.97 -13.09 14.03
N PRO A 77 17.00 -13.84 14.59
CA PRO A 77 15.60 -13.75 14.20
C PRO A 77 14.99 -12.36 14.43
N PHE A 78 15.73 -11.46 15.09
CA PHE A 78 15.33 -10.08 15.30
C PHE A 78 16.27 -9.10 14.58
N PRO A 79 15.72 -8.06 13.93
CA PRO A 79 16.54 -6.99 13.39
C PRO A 79 17.35 -6.35 14.52
N ARG A 80 18.66 -6.17 14.31
CA ARG A 80 19.49 -5.42 15.27
C ARG A 80 18.99 -3.99 15.35
N ILE A 81 18.49 -3.60 16.51
CA ILE A 81 18.10 -2.22 16.81
C ILE A 81 19.32 -1.50 17.37
N TYR A 82 19.78 -0.46 16.69
CA TYR A 82 20.87 0.39 17.15
C TYR A 82 20.31 1.62 17.87
N THR A 83 21.00 2.04 18.94
CA THR A 83 20.80 3.36 19.56
C THR A 83 21.85 4.33 19.04
N ILE A 84 21.53 5.61 19.06
CA ILE A 84 22.44 6.69 18.64
C ILE A 84 22.88 7.50 19.85
N GLU A 85 24.13 7.97 19.82
CA GLU A 85 24.67 8.96 20.75
C GLU A 85 24.97 10.22 19.94
N VAL A 86 24.47 11.37 20.38
CA VAL A 86 24.75 12.65 19.72
C VAL A 86 26.12 13.13 20.17
N LEU A 87 27.11 12.99 19.29
CA LEU A 87 28.49 13.40 19.58
C LEU A 87 28.71 14.90 19.39
N ASN A 88 28.08 15.49 18.36
CA ASN A 88 28.19 16.89 18.01
C ASN A 88 26.90 17.39 17.37
N GLU A 89 26.65 18.68 17.48
CA GLU A 89 25.56 19.38 16.81
C GLU A 89 26.15 20.55 16.01
N PHE A 90 25.71 20.70 14.76
CA PHE A 90 26.15 21.76 13.86
C PHE A 90 24.95 22.56 13.37
N PRO A 91 25.11 23.88 13.11
CA PRO A 91 24.03 24.67 12.54
C PRO A 91 23.63 24.16 11.15
N HIS A 92 22.34 24.17 10.84
CA HIS A 92 21.78 23.85 9.51
C HIS A 92 20.78 24.93 9.11
N ASP A 93 20.64 25.16 7.80
CA ASP A 93 19.68 26.11 7.24
C ASP A 93 18.25 25.55 7.40
N PRO A 94 17.39 26.14 8.26
CA PRO A 94 16.06 25.60 8.53
C PRO A 94 15.12 25.67 7.32
N ASP A 95 15.44 26.49 6.31
CA ASP A 95 14.66 26.60 5.07
C ASP A 95 15.11 25.58 4.00
N ALA A 96 16.16 24.80 4.27
CA ALA A 96 16.65 23.75 3.36
C ALA A 96 15.86 22.45 3.55
N PHE A 97 15.03 22.10 2.55
CA PHE A 97 14.39 20.79 2.50
C PHE A 97 15.35 19.74 1.95
N THR A 98 16.24 19.21 2.81
CA THR A 98 17.30 18.27 2.45
C THR A 98 16.74 16.99 1.85
N GLN A 99 17.18 16.63 0.64
CA GLN A 99 16.84 15.36 -0.03
C GLN A 99 18.08 14.53 -0.39
N GLY A 100 19.26 15.14 -0.36
CA GLY A 100 20.54 14.45 -0.49
C GLY A 100 21.61 15.17 0.33
N LEU A 101 22.50 14.40 0.96
CA LEU A 101 23.59 14.91 1.78
C LEU A 101 24.84 14.05 1.59
N LEU A 102 25.97 14.70 1.33
CA LEU A 102 27.26 14.06 1.10
C LEU A 102 28.34 14.81 1.90
N TYR A 103 29.19 14.07 2.60
CA TYR A 103 30.41 14.61 3.19
C TYR A 103 31.57 14.44 2.23
N ALA A 104 32.18 15.54 1.79
CA ALA A 104 33.28 15.52 0.83
C ALA A 104 34.68 15.57 1.48
N GLY A 105 34.74 15.54 2.81
CA GLY A 105 35.98 15.77 3.56
C GLY A 105 36.22 17.25 3.88
N ASN A 106 37.24 17.52 4.70
CA ASN A 106 37.69 18.87 5.06
C ASN A 106 36.55 19.80 5.53
N ASP A 107 35.68 19.31 6.42
CA ASP A 107 34.53 20.06 6.95
C ASP A 107 33.61 20.63 5.86
N THR A 108 33.55 19.98 4.70
CA THR A 108 32.70 20.38 3.58
C THR A 108 31.59 19.36 3.36
N LEU A 109 30.36 19.87 3.31
CA LEU A 109 29.17 19.14 2.92
C LEU A 109 28.73 19.56 1.52
N TYR A 110 28.16 18.62 0.79
CA TYR A 110 27.33 18.89 -0.37
C TYR A 110 25.90 18.47 -0.07
N GLU A 111 24.94 19.31 -0.41
CA GLU A 111 23.54 19.13 -0.07
C GLU A 111 22.67 19.37 -1.31
N SER A 112 21.69 18.50 -1.53
CA SER A 112 20.62 18.70 -2.51
C SER A 112 19.31 18.99 -1.79
N THR A 113 18.59 20.02 -2.23
CA THR A 113 17.34 20.47 -1.62
C THR A 113 16.14 20.36 -2.55
N GLY A 114 15.03 19.82 -2.06
CA GLY A 114 13.74 19.69 -2.75
C GLY A 114 12.73 20.74 -2.30
N LEU A 115 12.73 21.97 -2.82
CA LEU A 115 11.87 23.03 -2.30
C LEU A 115 10.74 23.37 -3.27
N LEU A 116 9.47 23.27 -2.84
CA LEU A 116 8.32 23.80 -3.60
C LEU A 116 7.99 25.22 -3.16
N LYS A 117 7.91 26.15 -4.12
CA LYS A 117 7.51 27.54 -3.87
C LYS A 117 6.16 27.85 -4.51
N LYS A 118 5.28 28.37 -3.66
CA LYS A 118 4.01 28.97 -4.07
C LYS A 118 4.24 30.43 -4.44
N ILE A 119 4.04 30.75 -5.71
CA ILE A 119 4.08 32.13 -6.21
C ILE A 119 2.65 32.58 -6.45
N CYS A 120 2.25 33.60 -5.69
CA CYS A 120 0.95 34.22 -5.86
C CYS A 120 1.08 35.39 -6.83
N VAL A 121 0.33 35.37 -7.94
CA VAL A 121 0.30 36.51 -8.85
C VAL A 121 -0.94 37.35 -8.60
N ILE A 122 -0.69 38.59 -8.22
CA ILE A 122 -1.71 39.59 -7.86
C ILE A 122 -1.79 40.61 -8.98
N HIS A 123 -2.98 40.83 -9.54
CA HIS A 123 -3.22 41.88 -10.52
C HIS A 123 -3.51 43.23 -9.85
N ARG A 124 -3.53 44.28 -10.67
CA ARG A 124 -3.99 45.62 -10.26
C ARG A 124 -5.35 45.47 -9.55
N PHE A 125 -5.51 46.10 -8.38
CA PHE A 125 -6.61 45.95 -7.40
C PHE A 125 -6.46 44.85 -6.33
N GLY A 126 -5.29 44.22 -6.19
CA GLY A 126 -5.02 43.35 -5.03
C GLY A 126 -5.70 41.99 -5.07
N LYS A 127 -6.26 41.60 -6.22
CA LYS A 127 -6.86 40.27 -6.42
C LYS A 127 -5.83 39.28 -6.92
N ILE A 128 -5.70 38.17 -6.18
CA ILE A 128 -4.98 36.97 -6.62
C ILE A 128 -5.69 36.45 -7.87
N THR A 129 -4.97 36.34 -8.98
CA THR A 129 -5.54 35.86 -10.26
C THR A 129 -5.16 34.41 -10.51
N TYR A 130 -3.92 34.03 -10.20
CA TYR A 130 -3.46 32.65 -10.32
C TYR A 130 -2.36 32.36 -9.30
N LEU A 131 -2.25 31.08 -8.94
CA LEU A 131 -1.20 30.52 -8.10
C LEU A 131 -0.29 29.70 -9.00
N LEU A 132 0.97 30.08 -9.09
CA LEU A 132 2.00 29.32 -9.77
C LEU A 132 2.76 28.47 -8.75
N LEU A 133 2.93 27.19 -9.05
CA LEU A 133 3.74 26.27 -8.27
C LEU A 133 5.02 26.01 -9.04
N LEU A 134 6.14 26.49 -8.52
CA LEU A 134 7.46 26.27 -9.09
C LEU A 134 8.35 25.63 -8.03
N PHE A 135 9.25 24.75 -8.45
CA PHE A 135 10.30 24.27 -7.58
C PHE A 135 11.42 25.31 -7.48
N GLN A 136 12.09 25.37 -6.34
CA GLN A 136 13.30 26.15 -6.09
C GLN A 136 14.37 25.24 -5.50
N SER A 137 14.57 24.11 -6.16
CA SER A 137 15.61 23.15 -5.80
C SER A 137 17.01 23.66 -6.10
N SER A 138 17.98 23.13 -5.36
CA SER A 138 19.37 23.57 -5.47
C SER A 138 20.33 22.46 -5.02
N VAL A 139 21.54 22.51 -5.56
CA VAL A 139 22.71 21.80 -5.04
C VAL A 139 23.62 22.84 -4.36
N ARG A 140 24.07 22.55 -3.14
CA ARG A 140 24.77 23.48 -2.27
C ARG A 140 26.09 22.88 -1.82
N LYS A 141 27.13 23.71 -1.72
CA LYS A 141 28.34 23.43 -0.94
C LYS A 141 28.20 24.16 0.39
N VAL A 142 28.32 23.45 1.51
CA VAL A 142 28.04 23.97 2.85
C VAL A 142 29.23 23.70 3.77
N ALA A 143 29.66 24.70 4.52
CA ALA A 143 30.70 24.54 5.54
C ALA A 143 30.11 23.87 6.80
N LEU A 144 30.58 22.67 7.14
CA LEU A 144 30.04 21.82 8.23
C LEU A 144 29.95 22.57 9.56
N GLN A 145 31.02 23.24 9.97
CA GLN A 145 31.13 23.88 11.29
C GLN A 145 30.10 24.99 11.51
N THR A 146 29.63 25.63 10.44
CA THR A 146 28.81 26.86 10.52
C THR A 146 27.43 26.72 9.88
N GLY A 147 27.20 25.68 9.07
CA GLY A 147 26.01 25.57 8.23
C GLY A 147 25.94 26.59 7.09
N LYS A 148 27.00 27.38 6.87
CA LYS A 148 26.99 28.45 5.87
C LYS A 148 27.10 27.86 4.46
N VAL A 149 26.17 28.26 3.59
CA VAL A 149 26.23 27.95 2.16
C VAL A 149 27.35 28.76 1.51
N GLU A 150 28.36 28.06 0.98
CA GLU A 150 29.49 28.66 0.26
C GLU A 150 29.21 28.82 -1.23
N VAL A 151 28.54 27.82 -1.82
CA VAL A 151 28.17 27.80 -3.23
C VAL A 151 26.75 27.25 -3.33
N LEU A 152 25.94 27.86 -4.18
CA LEU A 152 24.58 27.42 -4.47
C LEU A 152 24.37 27.38 -5.98
N GLN A 153 24.11 26.19 -6.51
CA GLN A 153 23.67 25.99 -7.87
C GLN A 153 22.16 25.74 -7.86
N LYS A 154 21.39 26.70 -8.36
CA LYS A 154 19.95 26.54 -8.49
C LYS A 154 19.64 25.58 -9.65
N MET A 155 18.66 24.70 -9.45
CA MET A 155 18.08 23.86 -10.50
C MET A 155 17.02 24.64 -11.28
N ASP A 156 16.64 24.13 -12.45
CA ASP A 156 15.49 24.67 -13.16
C ASP A 156 14.20 24.47 -12.34
N ASP A 157 13.26 25.41 -12.47
CA ASP A 157 12.04 25.46 -11.66
C ASP A 157 11.05 24.31 -11.95
N SER A 158 11.29 23.54 -13.02
CA SER A 158 10.57 22.30 -13.34
C SER A 158 11.08 21.07 -12.57
N TYR A 159 12.26 21.13 -11.95
CA TYR A 159 12.85 20.00 -11.24
C TYR A 159 12.70 20.10 -9.73
N PHE A 160 12.32 18.98 -9.14
CA PHE A 160 12.46 18.75 -7.71
C PHE A 160 13.77 18.00 -7.48
N GLY A 161 14.68 18.60 -6.70
CA GLY A 161 15.98 18.03 -6.34
C GLY A 161 15.84 16.92 -5.30
N GLU A 162 16.54 15.82 -5.54
CA GLU A 162 16.45 14.58 -4.75
C GLU A 162 17.85 14.20 -4.19
N GLY A 163 18.13 12.90 -4.03
CA GLY A 163 19.43 12.38 -3.60
C GLY A 163 20.62 12.91 -4.41
N LEU A 164 21.79 12.94 -3.76
CA LEU A 164 23.05 13.40 -4.33
C LEU A 164 24.17 12.44 -3.93
N THR A 165 25.07 12.15 -4.86
CA THR A 165 26.31 11.40 -4.61
C THR A 165 27.44 11.97 -5.47
N LEU A 166 28.68 11.65 -5.11
CA LEU A 166 29.83 11.85 -5.98
C LEU A 166 29.83 10.77 -7.08
N LEU A 167 30.29 11.12 -8.29
CA LEU A 167 30.57 10.17 -9.37
C LEU A 167 32.08 9.99 -9.50
N ASP A 168 32.50 8.79 -9.91
CA ASP A 168 33.88 8.43 -10.27
C ASP A 168 34.93 8.49 -9.14
N GLU A 169 34.68 7.75 -8.05
CA GLU A 169 35.71 7.47 -7.03
C GLU A 169 36.72 6.40 -7.47
#